data_AF-A0A3D9UA09-F1
#
_entry.id   AF-A0A3D9UA09-F1
#
_cell.length_a   1.000
_cell.length_b   1.000
_cell.length_c   1.000
_cell.angle_alpha   90.00
_cell.angle_beta   90.00
_cell.angle_gamma   90.00
#
_symmetry.space_group_name_H-M   'P 1'
#
loop_
_entity.id
_entity.type
_entity.pdbx_description
1 polymer ?
#
loop_
_entity_poly.entity_id
_entity_poly.type
_entity_poly.pdbx_seq_one_letter_code
_entity_poly.pdbx_strand_id
1 'polypeptide(L)'
;MKNKYIKLLGSLIMLIVVTSIMIPVSEYIISLVLMKDLIVFSGAVVMYALSFPLIFYSMAGSAFFFIFNRLPKHNEFIVKYLSKLMFISLIIGFPISFFVSYQLKNDGYLVCEKISWMSPTTYVKDIKLCN
;
A
#
# COMPACT_ATOMS: atom_id res chain seq x y z
N MET A 1 -0.93 13.89 29.61
CA MET A 1 -1.95 14.55 28.77
C MET A 1 -3.24 13.70 28.78
N LYS A 2 -4.30 14.14 29.49
CA LYS A 2 -5.48 13.32 29.87
C LYS A 2 -6.72 13.50 28.98
N ASN A 3 -6.69 14.38 27.97
CA ASN A 3 -7.89 14.75 27.23
C ASN A 3 -8.26 13.75 26.13
N LYS A 4 -9.44 13.12 26.25
CA LYS A 4 -10.05 12.19 25.27
C LYS A 4 -10.11 12.79 23.87
N TYR A 5 -10.42 14.09 23.76
CA TYR A 5 -10.56 14.78 22.48
C TYR A 5 -9.23 14.96 21.73
N ILE A 6 -8.12 15.16 22.45
CA ILE A 6 -6.79 15.28 21.83
C ILE A 6 -6.37 13.93 21.22
N LYS A 7 -6.66 12.82 21.90
CA LYS A 7 -6.38 11.47 21.38
C LYS A 7 -7.21 11.16 20.14
N LEU A 8 -8.49 11.54 20.16
CA LEU A 8 -9.38 11.38 19.01
C LEU A 8 -8.90 12.20 17.81
N LEU A 9 -8.55 13.47 18.02
CA LEU A 9 -8.02 14.34 16.97
C LEU A 9 -6.74 13.76 16.36
N GLY A 10 -5.80 13.32 17.19
CA GLY A 10 -4.58 12.68 16.72
C GLY A 10 -4.85 11.41 15.90
N SER A 11 -5.79 10.57 16.34
CA SER A 11 -6.21 9.37 15.60
C SER A 11 -6.82 9.71 14.24
N LEU A 12 -7.66 10.74 14.16
CA LEU A 12 -8.26 11.20 12.90
C LEU A 12 -7.21 11.76 11.92
N ILE A 13 -6.26 12.56 12.42
CA ILE A 13 -5.15 13.08 11.60
C ILE A 13 -4.33 11.91 11.03
N MET A 14 -3.97 10.95 11.86
CA MET A 14 -3.21 9.77 11.42
C MET A 14 -4.00 8.93 10.42
N LEU A 15 -5.31 8.80 10.59
CA LEU A 15 -6.18 8.11 9.63
C LEU A 15 -6.16 8.80 8.26
N ILE A 16 -6.29 10.13 8.23
CA ILE A 16 -6.20 10.93 6.99
C ILE A 16 -4.86 10.71 6.30
N VAL A 17 -3.75 10.79 7.05
CA VAL A 17 -2.41 10.57 6.51
C VAL A 17 -2.27 9.19 5.89
N VAL A 18 -2.70 8.14 6.61
CA VAL A 18 -2.65 6.75 6.13
C VAL A 18 -3.49 6.58 4.87
N THR A 19 -4.69 7.16 4.80
CA THR A 19 -5.53 7.09 3.60
C THR A 19 -4.92 7.82 2.41
N SER A 20 -4.23 8.95 2.63
CA SER A 20 -3.60 9.72 1.56
C SER A 20 -2.44 8.96 0.91
N ILE A 21 -1.69 8.17 1.67
CA ILE A 21 -0.58 7.35 1.13
C ILE A 21 -1.11 6.25 0.18
N MET A 22 -2.36 5.80 0.33
CA MET A 22 -2.93 4.81 -0.59
C MET A 22 -3.27 5.35 -1.98
N ILE A 23 -3.43 6.66 -2.13
CA ILE A 23 -3.75 7.28 -3.41
C ILE A 23 -2.70 6.91 -4.47
N PRO A 24 -1.39 7.22 -4.30
CA PRO A 24 -0.38 6.86 -5.29
C PRO A 24 -0.24 5.33 -5.48
N VAL A 25 -0.41 4.55 -4.40
CA VAL A 25 -0.34 3.08 -4.47
C VAL A 25 -1.46 2.52 -5.37
N SER A 26 -2.65 3.09 -5.27
CA SER A 26 -3.78 2.72 -6.12
C SER A 26 -3.54 3.10 -7.58
N GLU A 27 -2.96 4.27 -7.85
CA GLU A 27 -2.59 4.70 -9.20
C GLU A 27 -1.57 3.76 -9.84
N TYR A 28 -0.58 3.31 -9.07
CA TYR A 28 0.42 2.33 -9.51
C TYR A 28 -0.23 0.99 -9.89
N ILE A 29 -1.12 0.46 -9.05
CA ILE A 29 -1.85 -0.78 -9.36
C ILE A 29 -2.73 -0.62 -10.60
N ILE A 30 -3.47 0.49 -10.69
CA ILE A 30 -4.34 0.78 -11.84
C ILE A 30 -3.52 0.92 -13.12
N SER A 31 -2.35 1.56 -13.07
CA SER A 31 -1.45 1.69 -14.21
C SER A 31 -0.98 0.34 -14.75
N LEU A 32 -0.70 -0.60 -13.84
CA LEU A 32 -0.30 -1.96 -14.17
C LEU A 32 -1.47 -2.77 -14.76
N VAL A 33 -2.65 -2.74 -14.12
CA VAL A 33 -3.83 -3.49 -14.59
C VAL A 33 -4.30 -3.01 -15.97
N LEU A 34 -4.22 -1.71 -16.23
CA LEU A 34 -4.60 -1.13 -17.52
C LEU A 34 -3.48 -1.17 -18.57
N MET A 35 -2.31 -1.72 -18.25
CA MET A 35 -1.14 -1.77 -19.15
C MET A 35 -0.85 -0.41 -19.81
N LYS A 36 -0.79 0.65 -19.00
CA LYS A 36 -0.50 2.01 -19.48
C LYS A 36 0.92 2.10 -20.07
N ASP A 37 1.19 3.16 -20.81
CA ASP A 37 2.51 3.37 -21.43
C ASP A 37 3.61 3.69 -20.42
N LEU A 38 3.22 4.12 -19.21
CA LEU A 38 4.07 4.32 -18.05
C LEU A 38 3.48 3.54 -16.86
N ILE A 39 4.30 2.67 -16.27
CA ILE A 39 3.93 1.82 -15.14
C ILE A 39 5.00 1.98 -14.06
N VAL A 40 4.61 2.36 -12.85
CA VAL A 40 5.49 2.39 -11.69
C VAL A 40 5.12 1.23 -10.79
N PHE A 41 6.05 0.30 -10.58
CA PHE A 41 5.76 -0.92 -9.83
C PHE A 41 6.95 -1.45 -9.03
N SER A 42 6.67 -2.04 -7.87
CA SER A 42 7.63 -2.78 -7.07
C SER A 42 6.92 -3.72 -6.10
N GLY A 43 7.68 -4.63 -5.48
CA GLY A 43 7.13 -5.50 -4.42
C GLY A 43 6.57 -4.70 -3.25
N ALA A 44 7.13 -3.52 -2.95
CA ALA A 44 6.63 -2.64 -1.90
C ALA A 44 5.22 -2.12 -2.19
N VAL A 45 4.86 -1.87 -3.46
CA VAL A 45 3.50 -1.47 -3.86
C VAL A 45 2.50 -2.57 -3.48
N VAL A 46 2.84 -3.83 -3.75
CA VAL A 46 2.01 -4.99 -3.42
C VAL A 46 1.90 -5.18 -1.91
N MET A 47 3.04 -5.12 -1.21
CA MET A 47 3.08 -5.23 0.25
C MET A 47 2.21 -4.16 0.91
N TYR A 48 2.30 -2.90 0.47
CA TYR A 48 1.53 -1.82 1.04
C TYR A 48 0.04 -1.95 0.73
N ALA A 49 -0.33 -2.26 -0.51
CA ALA A 49 -1.73 -2.44 -0.90
C ALA A 49 -2.43 -3.56 -0.11
N LEU A 50 -1.72 -4.67 0.12
CA LEU A 50 -2.24 -5.79 0.92
C LEU A 50 -2.17 -5.50 2.42
N SER A 51 -1.19 -4.76 2.91
CA SER A 51 -1.09 -4.43 4.34
C SER A 51 -2.07 -3.32 4.77
N PHE A 52 -2.49 -2.47 3.83
CA PHE A 52 -3.31 -1.30 4.11
C PHE A 52 -4.60 -1.59 4.88
N PRO A 53 -5.41 -2.64 4.56
CA PRO A 53 -6.59 -2.98 5.33
C PRO A 53 -6.33 -3.14 6.84
N LEU A 54 -5.20 -3.73 7.24
CA LEU A 54 -4.83 -3.86 8.66
C LEU A 54 -4.50 -2.50 9.29
N ILE A 55 -3.72 -1.68 8.59
CA ILE A 55 -3.29 -0.35 9.07
C ILE A 55 -4.52 0.55 9.20
N PHE A 56 -5.37 0.57 8.18
CA PHE A 56 -6.63 1.31 8.17
C PHE A 56 -7.55 0.85 9.30
N TYR A 57 -7.75 -0.47 9.45
CA TYR A 57 -8.59 -1.02 10.51
C TYR A 57 -8.07 -0.69 11.91
N SER A 58 -6.76 -0.80 12.14
CA SER A 58 -6.18 -0.47 13.45
C SER A 58 -6.32 1.03 13.78
N MET A 59 -6.11 1.90 12.80
CA MET A 59 -6.25 3.35 12.99
C MET A 59 -7.71 3.76 13.19
N ALA A 60 -8.64 3.26 12.36
CA ALA A 60 -10.08 3.48 12.52
C ALA A 60 -10.61 2.88 13.84
N GLY A 61 -10.11 1.69 14.21
CA GLY A 61 -10.41 1.03 15.48
C GLY A 61 -9.95 1.84 16.69
N SER A 62 -8.81 2.54 16.59
CA SER A 62 -8.34 3.45 17.64
C SER A 62 -9.28 4.65 17.83
N ALA A 63 -9.76 5.25 16.72
CA ALA A 63 -10.75 6.32 16.77
C ALA A 63 -12.06 5.82 17.40
N PHE A 64 -12.53 4.64 16.99
CA PHE A 64 -13.71 3.98 17.57
C PHE A 64 -13.56 3.74 19.07
N PHE A 65 -12.41 3.21 19.50
CA PHE A 65 -12.12 3.00 20.93
C PHE A 65 -12.13 4.32 21.70
N PHE A 66 -11.56 5.39 21.16
CA PHE A 66 -11.61 6.69 21.81
C PHE A 66 -13.03 7.26 21.90
N ILE A 67 -13.96 6.94 21.00
CA ILE A 67 -15.35 7.41 21.09
C ILE A 67 -16.13 6.58 22.10
N PHE A 68 -16.16 5.26 21.91
CA PHE A 68 -17.06 4.33 22.59
C PHE A 68 -16.44 3.63 23.80
N ASN A 69 -15.14 3.83 24.05
CA ASN A 69 -14.38 3.18 25.13
C ASN A 69 -14.49 1.64 25.12
N ARG A 70 -14.69 1.05 23.95
CA ARG A 70 -14.78 -0.39 23.71
C ARG A 70 -14.19 -0.75 22.35
N LEU A 71 -13.77 -2.00 22.18
CA LEU A 71 -13.32 -2.53 20.90
C LEU A 71 -14.50 -3.00 20.03
N PRO A 72 -14.34 -3.07 18.70
CA PRO A 72 -15.31 -3.71 17.82
C PRO A 72 -15.58 -5.16 18.22
N LYS A 73 -16.83 -5.63 18.06
CA LYS A 73 -17.29 -6.95 18.55
C LYS A 73 -16.45 -8.13 18.05
N HIS A 74 -15.99 -8.07 16.80
CA HIS A 74 -15.21 -9.14 16.15
C HIS A 74 -13.74 -8.77 15.97
N ASN A 75 -13.21 -7.87 16.82
CA ASN A 75 -11.87 -7.31 16.67
C ASN A 75 -10.77 -8.37 16.55
N GLU A 76 -10.78 -9.38 17.42
CA GLU A 76 -9.76 -10.43 17.42
C GLU A 76 -9.72 -11.22 16.11
N PHE A 77 -10.88 -11.62 15.61
CA PHE A 77 -11.00 -12.34 14.34
C PHE A 77 -10.53 -11.51 13.16
N ILE A 78 -10.96 -10.24 13.08
CA ILE A 78 -10.59 -9.32 12.00
C ILE A 78 -9.08 -9.08 12.02
N VAL A 79 -8.51 -8.73 13.17
CA VAL A 79 -7.05 -8.49 13.30
C VAL A 79 -6.27 -9.74 12.92
N LYS A 80 -6.67 -10.93 13.40
CA LYS A 80 -6.00 -12.20 13.07
C LYS A 80 -5.98 -12.47 11.57
N TYR A 81 -7.09 -12.23 10.88
CA TYR A 81 -7.17 -12.42 9.42
C TYR A 81 -6.31 -11.39 8.68
N LEU A 82 -6.45 -10.10 9.02
CA LEU A 82 -5.71 -9.01 8.37
C LEU A 82 -4.20 -9.11 8.62
N SER A 83 -3.77 -9.54 9.81
CA SER A 83 -2.36 -9.81 10.11
C SER A 83 -1.81 -10.95 9.25
N LYS A 84 -2.56 -12.06 9.08
CA LYS A 84 -2.14 -13.13 8.17
C LYS A 84 -1.94 -12.62 6.74
N LEU A 85 -2.87 -11.78 6.27
CA LEU A 85 -2.79 -11.18 4.94
C LEU A 85 -1.55 -10.28 4.79
N MET A 86 -1.24 -9.47 5.80
CA MET A 86 0.00 -8.69 5.85
C MET A 86 1.23 -9.58 5.78
N PHE A 87 1.34 -10.65 6.59
CA PHE A 87 2.50 -11.54 6.55
C PHE A 87 2.65 -12.26 5.20
N ILE A 88 1.54 -12.71 4.61
CA ILE A 88 1.54 -13.28 3.27
C ILE A 88 2.10 -12.26 2.27
N SER A 89 1.68 -10.99 2.36
CA SER A 89 2.13 -9.93 1.46
C SER A 89 3.65 -9.71 1.49
N LEU A 90 4.29 -9.85 2.65
CA LEU A 90 5.75 -9.74 2.78
C LEU A 90 6.47 -10.87 2.02
N ILE A 91 5.91 -12.08 2.06
CA ILE A 91 6.49 -13.25 1.40
C ILE A 91 6.26 -13.19 -0.11
N ILE A 92 5.03 -12.86 -0.54
CA ILE A 92 4.66 -12.87 -1.97
C ILE A 92 5.02 -11.58 -2.70
N GLY A 93 5.27 -10.47 -2.00
CA GLY A 93 5.59 -9.18 -2.62
C GLY A 93 6.85 -9.25 -3.49
N PHE A 94 7.87 -9.98 -3.03
CA PHE A 94 9.08 -10.20 -3.80
C PHE A 94 8.86 -11.04 -5.08
N PRO A 95 8.32 -12.27 -5.04
CA PRO A 95 8.10 -13.06 -6.25
C PRO A 95 7.12 -12.41 -7.23
N ILE A 96 6.09 -11.72 -6.75
CA ILE A 96 5.18 -10.96 -7.62
C ILE A 96 5.94 -9.85 -8.35
N SER A 97 6.83 -9.12 -7.66
CA SER A 97 7.64 -8.08 -8.30
C SER A 97 8.53 -8.61 -9.41
N PHE A 98 9.12 -9.80 -9.20
CA PHE A 98 9.96 -10.45 -10.20
C PHE A 98 9.13 -10.91 -11.40
N PHE A 99 8.01 -11.56 -11.15
CA PHE A 99 7.09 -12.03 -12.18
C PHE A 99 6.57 -10.89 -13.06
N VAL A 100 6.07 -9.82 -12.45
CA VAL A 100 5.57 -8.64 -13.18
C VAL A 100 6.70 -7.99 -13.98
N SER A 101 7.89 -7.85 -13.39
CA SER A 101 9.06 -7.30 -14.11
C SER A 101 9.44 -8.13 -15.33
N TYR A 102 9.39 -9.46 -15.21
CA TYR A 102 9.65 -10.36 -16.33
C TYR A 102 8.59 -10.22 -17.42
N GLN A 103 7.30 -10.21 -17.04
CA GLN A 103 6.19 -10.07 -17.98
C GLN A 103 6.25 -8.75 -18.74
N LEU A 104 6.44 -7.62 -18.04
CA LEU A 104 6.51 -6.29 -18.67
C LEU A 104 7.66 -6.20 -19.68
N LYS A 105 8.83 -6.76 -19.35
CA LYS A 105 9.96 -6.81 -20.30
C LYS A 105 9.64 -7.65 -21.54
N ASN A 106 8.96 -8.78 -21.35
CA ASN A 106 8.53 -9.63 -22.45
C ASN A 106 7.48 -8.91 -23.34
N ASP A 107 6.66 -8.05 -22.74
CA ASP A 107 5.66 -7.23 -23.45
C ASP A 107 6.27 -5.96 -24.08
N GLY A 108 7.61 -5.83 -24.09
CA GLY A 108 8.35 -4.77 -24.77
C GLY A 108 8.57 -3.49 -23.95
N TYR A 109 8.25 -3.49 -22.65
CA TYR A 109 8.55 -2.33 -21.79
C TYR A 109 10.05 -2.22 -21.50
N LEU A 110 10.54 -0.98 -21.58
CA LEU A 110 11.87 -0.56 -21.17
C LEU A 110 11.85 -0.12 -19.71
N VAL A 111 13.00 -0.24 -19.04
CA VAL A 111 13.15 0.16 -17.63
C VAL A 111 13.94 1.45 -17.56
N CYS A 112 13.41 2.46 -16.87
CA CYS A 112 14.13 3.71 -16.62
C CYS A 112 15.22 3.52 -15.56
N GLU A 113 16.24 4.38 -15.59
CA GLU A 113 17.27 4.41 -14.55
C GLU A 113 16.66 4.74 -13.19
N LYS A 114 17.10 4.03 -12.15
CA LYS A 114 16.60 4.23 -10.79
C LYS A 114 17.46 5.24 -10.07
N ILE A 115 16.81 6.19 -9.40
CA ILE A 115 17.49 7.16 -8.52
C ILE A 115 18.06 6.46 -7.26
N SER A 116 17.37 5.41 -6.79
CA SER A 116 17.78 4.65 -5.60
C SER A 116 17.34 3.20 -5.67
N TRP A 117 18.05 2.30 -5.01
CA TRP A 117 17.69 0.88 -4.95
C TRP A 117 16.34 0.63 -4.25
N MET A 118 15.92 1.52 -3.33
CA MET A 118 14.59 1.46 -2.69
C MET A 118 13.47 2.05 -3.54
N SER A 119 13.79 2.78 -4.61
CA SER A 119 12.75 3.38 -5.46
C SER A 119 12.00 2.31 -6.26
N PRO A 120 10.68 2.48 -6.45
CA PRO A 120 9.92 1.59 -7.33
C PRO A 120 10.48 1.64 -8.76
N THR A 121 10.31 0.55 -9.50
CA THR A 121 10.80 0.49 -10.88
C THR A 121 9.80 1.17 -11.80
N THR A 122 10.28 2.04 -12.68
CA THR A 122 9.48 2.65 -13.74
C THR A 122 9.69 1.88 -15.04
N TYR A 123 8.59 1.44 -15.63
CA TYR A 123 8.52 0.74 -16.91
C TYR A 123 7.81 1.63 -17.93
N VAL A 124 8.38 1.78 -19.12
CA VAL A 124 7.84 2.62 -20.19
C VAL A 124 7.86 1.91 -21.54
N LYS A 125 6.90 2.21 -22.43
CA LYS A 125 6.95 1.70 -23.82
C LYS A 125 7.89 2.50 -24.72
N ASP A 126 8.01 3.81 -24.48
CA ASP A 126 8.95 4.68 -25.18
C ASP A 126 9.94 5.26 -24.15
N ILE A 127 11.23 5.15 -24.44
CA ILE A 127 12.31 5.66 -23.57
C ILE A 127 12.20 7.17 -23.34
N LYS A 128 11.54 7.92 -24.24
CA LYS A 128 11.28 9.35 -24.08
C LYS A 128 10.35 9.68 -22.90
N LEU A 129 9.64 8.69 -22.37
CA LEU A 129 8.80 8.82 -21.18
C LEU A 129 9.61 8.66 -19.88
N CYS A 130 10.88 8.26 -19.95
CA CYS A 130 11.78 8.36 -18.80
C CYS A 130 12.18 9.82 -18.60
N ASN A 131 11.87 10.34 -17.41
CA ASN A 131 12.31 11.67 -16.95
C ASN A 131 13.72 11.62 -16.39
#